data_AF-A0A932X7J9-F1
#
_entry.id   AF-A0A932X7J9-F1
#
_cell.length_a   1.000
_cell.length_b   1.000
_cell.length_c   1.000
_cell.angle_alpha   90.00
_cell.angle_beta   90.00
_cell.angle_gamma   90.00
#
_symmetry.space_group_name_H-M   'P 1'
#
loop_
_entity.id
_entity.type
_entity.pdbx_description
1 polymer ?
#
loop_
_entity_poly.entity_id
_entity_poly.type
_entity_poly.pdbx_seq_one_letter_code
_entity_poly.pdbx_strand_id
1 'polypeptide(L)'
;MSLWNELLAGETAAQAARSHLLAERIGSAVAHSRSSAPVTVDLSGIGSAIQGGLGNIASGMGDMADGVRDLAAATGRGLGQLSYQIDGLGSGIDQLNADFNVAIGDVIWKLQQHSDQLASILDTLRAPVGTEAYEYRQRGEDAYQNGWYEEAITDLRRSAELNYRDFAVHRTIGNIFFYHATPPAFSDAREAYERAAKYARPRDARQAAEAHLFAAFACMGLHDWQAARSHCSDATALNPRLCEAYYTHAQNAGQVADSRAAIQQLAMAVQGDPRYLIQARSDSLLAPVKRDVESWCADTEASATAQVDRLTARLQEFTQSNTVLTEAEMQPARSLTQELNAIRSTGHYPTLAAAIPQFAPKVEGVLRSLADLTQKKEAIRPVVAHAVAELEDAVYQGPSYIVRHVEPRIEDLRRSARTAYDQHSLAGYQQAQADISAAWKYAETEPANRCRALKITTQGVAPALMRRSQHESAEAQKRAQEAEWQREIWRANNRCLECGAGISLLDRMRGQTRCPKHR
;
A
#
# COMPACT_ATOMS: atom_id res chain seq x y z
N MET A 1 -17.70 28.79 14.80
CA MET A 1 -17.97 29.82 13.76
C MET A 1 -19.08 30.80 14.16
N SER A 2 -20.20 30.38 14.77
CA SER A 2 -21.26 31.31 15.22
C SER A 2 -20.80 32.34 16.28
N LEU A 3 -20.03 31.90 17.28
CA LEU A 3 -19.46 32.76 18.33
C LEU A 3 -18.46 33.80 17.81
N TRP A 4 -17.76 33.51 16.71
CA TRP A 4 -16.81 34.44 16.08
C TRP A 4 -17.54 35.54 15.30
N ASN A 5 -18.66 35.20 14.65
CA ASN A 5 -19.50 36.16 13.95
C ASN A 5 -20.22 37.11 14.91
N GLU A 6 -20.60 36.64 16.11
CA GLU A 6 -21.21 37.49 17.15
C GLU A 6 -20.20 38.49 17.74
N LEU A 7 -18.93 38.11 17.92
CA LEU A 7 -17.90 38.99 18.44
C LEU A 7 -17.51 40.11 17.45
N LEU A 8 -17.37 39.78 16.17
CA LEU A 8 -17.13 40.76 15.10
C LEU A 8 -18.31 41.71 14.88
N ALA A 9 -19.55 41.23 15.05
CA ALA A 9 -20.74 42.08 15.01
C ALA A 9 -20.81 43.06 16.20
N GLY A 10 -20.30 42.68 17.37
CA GLY A 10 -20.24 43.54 18.56
C GLY A 10 -19.25 44.70 18.42
N GLU A 11 -18.06 44.45 17.87
CA GLU A 11 -17.04 45.49 17.69
C GLU A 11 -17.42 46.52 16.61
N THR A 12 -18.03 46.06 15.51
CA THR A 12 -18.53 46.93 14.44
C THR A 12 -19.65 47.85 14.94
N ALA A 13 -20.56 47.35 15.79
CA ALA A 13 -21.59 48.17 16.44
C ALA A 13 -21.01 49.20 17.42
N ALA A 14 -20.00 48.83 18.20
CA ALA A 14 -19.33 49.75 19.13
C ALA A 14 -18.56 50.87 18.41
N GLN A 15 -17.98 50.58 17.24
CA GLN A 15 -17.26 51.56 16.43
C GLN A 15 -18.21 52.53 15.70
N ALA A 16 -19.38 52.04 15.27
CA ALA A 16 -20.47 52.89 14.75
C ALA A 16 -21.03 53.84 15.84
N ALA A 17 -21.17 53.38 17.08
CA ALA A 17 -21.65 54.22 18.18
C ALA A 17 -20.68 55.36 18.54
N ARG A 18 -19.35 55.11 18.51
CA ARG A 18 -18.34 56.15 18.79
C ARG A 18 -18.25 57.21 17.69
N SER A 19 -18.42 56.82 16.43
CA SER A 19 -18.44 57.75 15.30
C SER A 19 -19.69 58.63 15.31
N HIS A 20 -20.85 58.10 15.72
CA HIS A 20 -22.07 58.88 15.90
C HIS A 20 -21.94 59.95 17.00
N LEU A 21 -21.33 59.62 18.15
CA LEU A 21 -21.04 60.56 19.23
C LEU A 21 -20.07 61.68 18.83
N LEU A 22 -19.09 61.38 17.97
CA LEU A 22 -18.14 62.38 17.47
C LEU A 22 -18.83 63.37 16.51
N ALA A 23 -19.69 62.87 15.62
CA ALA A 23 -20.48 63.72 14.72
C ALA A 23 -21.43 64.66 15.48
N GLU A 24 -22.04 64.15 16.57
CA GLU A 24 -22.94 64.95 17.42
C GLU A 24 -22.20 66.06 18.17
N ARG A 25 -20.98 65.78 18.67
CA ARG A 25 -20.13 66.80 19.31
C ARG A 25 -19.68 67.88 18.32
N ILE A 26 -19.33 67.51 17.09
CA ILE A 26 -18.96 68.47 16.03
C ILE A 26 -20.17 69.33 15.64
N GLY A 27 -21.37 68.74 15.50
CA GLY A 27 -22.61 69.47 15.25
C GLY A 27 -22.94 70.49 16.35
N SER A 28 -22.74 70.12 17.62
CA SER A 28 -22.98 71.02 18.76
C SER A 28 -22.01 72.21 18.85
N ALA A 29 -20.77 72.03 18.39
CA ALA A 29 -19.75 73.07 18.37
C ALA A 29 -20.01 74.12 17.28
N VAL A 30 -20.59 73.71 16.14
CA VAL A 30 -20.97 74.62 15.05
C VAL A 30 -22.21 75.46 15.41
N ALA A 31 -23.13 74.94 16.25
CA ALA A 31 -24.33 75.67 16.67
C ALA A 31 -24.06 76.86 17.62
N HIS A 32 -22.89 76.92 18.28
CA HIS A 32 -22.53 77.99 19.22
C HIS A 32 -21.81 79.19 18.58
N SER A 33 -21.55 79.15 17.28
CA SER A 33 -20.90 80.24 16.53
C SER A 33 -21.91 81.03 15.70
N ARG A 34 -22.77 81.83 16.35
CA ARG A 34 -23.62 82.83 15.68
C ARG A 34 -23.01 84.22 15.77
N SER A 35 -22.15 84.56 14.82
CA SER A 35 -22.04 85.92 14.30
C SER A 35 -21.34 85.93 12.94
N SER A 36 -21.96 86.61 11.98
CA SER A 36 -21.46 87.03 10.66
C SER A 36 -21.40 86.01 9.51
N ALA A 37 -22.15 86.35 8.45
CA ALA A 37 -22.16 85.90 7.05
C ALA A 37 -22.24 84.37 6.74
N PRO A 38 -23.15 83.95 5.83
CA PRO A 38 -23.17 82.57 5.35
C PRO A 38 -21.98 82.33 4.42
N VAL A 39 -20.88 81.78 4.94
CA VAL A 39 -19.87 81.13 4.12
C VAL A 39 -20.40 79.73 3.82
N THR A 40 -20.89 79.51 2.60
CA THR A 40 -21.17 78.17 2.08
C THR A 40 -19.83 77.48 1.85
N VAL A 41 -19.32 76.79 2.87
CA VAL A 41 -18.20 75.86 2.69
C VAL A 41 -18.75 74.63 1.97
N ASP A 42 -18.30 74.41 0.75
CA ASP A 42 -18.61 73.19 -0.01
C ASP A 42 -17.92 71.99 0.66
N LEU A 43 -18.65 71.31 1.54
CA LEU A 43 -18.19 70.12 2.25
C LEU A 43 -18.30 68.84 1.39
N SER A 44 -18.83 68.92 0.16
CA SER A 44 -19.02 67.75 -0.70
C SER A 44 -17.70 67.07 -1.05
N GLY A 45 -16.62 67.85 -1.22
CA GLY A 45 -15.26 67.35 -1.47
C GLY A 45 -14.62 66.66 -0.27
N ILE A 46 -14.98 67.06 0.96
CA ILE A 46 -14.46 66.42 2.18
C ILE A 46 -15.16 65.08 2.42
N GLY A 47 -16.47 65.02 2.16
CA GLY A 47 -17.25 63.79 2.25
C GLY A 47 -16.74 62.70 1.30
N SER A 48 -16.46 63.06 0.04
CA SER A 48 -15.94 62.11 -0.95
C SER A 48 -14.52 61.62 -0.64
N ALA A 49 -13.66 62.48 -0.10
CA ALA A 49 -12.31 62.10 0.32
C ALA A 49 -12.31 61.16 1.53
N ILE A 50 -13.17 61.39 2.53
CA ILE A 50 -13.34 60.51 3.70
C ILE A 50 -13.92 59.16 3.26
N GLN A 51 -14.92 59.18 2.39
CA GLN A 51 -15.56 57.95 1.88
C GLN A 51 -14.58 57.13 1.03
N GLY A 52 -13.74 57.77 0.21
CA GLY A 52 -12.65 57.11 -0.52
C GLY A 52 -11.57 56.55 0.41
N GLY A 53 -11.19 57.28 1.46
CA GLY A 53 -10.24 56.81 2.47
C GLY A 53 -10.75 55.59 3.25
N LEU A 54 -12.01 55.61 3.67
CA LEU A 54 -12.64 54.46 4.35
C LEU A 54 -12.81 53.25 3.42
N GLY A 55 -13.10 53.47 2.14
CA GLY A 55 -13.13 52.41 1.12
C GLY A 55 -11.78 51.73 0.95
N ASN A 56 -10.69 52.51 0.91
CA ASN A 56 -9.33 51.96 0.81
C ASN A 56 -8.92 51.17 2.05
N ILE A 57 -9.31 51.63 3.26
CA ILE A 57 -9.06 50.89 4.51
C ILE A 57 -9.86 49.59 4.54
N ALA A 58 -11.14 49.63 4.16
CA ALA A 58 -11.98 48.43 4.10
C ALA A 58 -11.43 47.41 3.09
N SER A 59 -10.96 47.86 1.93
CA SER A 59 -10.27 47.00 0.95
C SER A 59 -9.00 46.40 1.52
N GLY A 60 -8.13 47.21 2.15
CA GLY A 60 -6.89 46.73 2.76
C GLY A 60 -7.11 45.75 3.92
N MET A 61 -8.19 45.92 4.68
CA MET A 61 -8.59 44.95 5.71
C MET A 61 -9.15 43.65 5.10
N GLY A 62 -9.86 43.73 3.98
CA GLY A 62 -10.29 42.57 3.19
C GLY A 62 -9.10 41.76 2.68
N ASP A 63 -8.13 42.43 2.05
CA ASP A 63 -6.90 41.82 1.53
C ASP A 63 -6.07 41.16 2.65
N MET A 64 -6.03 41.78 3.83
CA MET A 64 -5.36 41.21 5.01
C MET A 64 -6.09 39.99 5.56
N ALA A 65 -7.42 40.03 5.62
CA ALA A 65 -8.23 38.89 6.06
C ALA A 65 -8.12 37.69 5.10
N ASP A 66 -8.06 37.98 3.79
CA ASP A 66 -7.84 36.96 2.76
C ASP A 66 -6.40 36.42 2.82
N GLY A 67 -5.39 37.27 3.03
CA GLY A 67 -4.01 36.84 3.24
C GLY A 67 -3.84 35.95 4.48
N VAL A 68 -4.54 36.23 5.59
CA VAL A 68 -4.56 35.37 6.78
C VAL A 68 -5.24 34.03 6.50
N ARG A 69 -6.32 34.02 5.71
CA ARG A 69 -7.02 32.79 5.30
C ARG A 69 -6.15 31.92 4.39
N ASP A 70 -5.44 32.54 3.46
CA ASP A 70 -4.53 31.86 2.53
C ASP A 70 -3.31 31.29 3.26
N LEU A 71 -2.76 32.04 4.23
CA LEU A 71 -1.71 31.56 5.12
C LEU A 71 -2.20 30.35 5.93
N ALA A 72 -3.36 30.45 6.58
CA ALA A 72 -3.93 29.33 7.34
C ALA A 72 -4.16 28.08 6.46
N ALA A 73 -4.60 28.26 5.20
CA ALA A 73 -4.80 27.17 4.25
C ALA A 73 -3.48 26.58 3.75
N ALA A 74 -2.46 27.40 3.50
CA ALA A 74 -1.13 26.96 3.10
C ALA A 74 -0.42 26.21 4.24
N THR A 75 -0.50 26.75 5.46
CA THR A 75 0.00 26.10 6.68
C THR A 75 -0.73 24.79 6.93
N GLY A 76 -2.07 24.74 6.78
CA GLY A 76 -2.85 23.50 6.91
C GLY A 76 -2.45 22.41 5.90
N ARG A 77 -2.18 22.78 4.64
CA ARG A 77 -1.69 21.83 3.61
C ARG A 77 -0.27 21.35 3.89
N GLY A 78 0.63 22.25 4.28
CA GLY A 78 2.00 21.92 4.65
C GLY A 78 2.05 20.97 5.85
N LEU A 79 1.21 21.23 6.86
CA LEU A 79 1.09 20.40 8.05
C LEU A 79 0.46 19.02 7.75
N GLY A 80 -0.53 18.95 6.86
CA GLY A 80 -1.07 17.67 6.42
C GLY A 80 -0.03 16.79 5.69
N GLN A 81 0.84 17.42 4.89
CA GLN A 81 1.94 16.73 4.22
C GLN A 81 3.02 16.27 5.21
N LEU A 82 3.33 17.09 6.22
CA LEU A 82 4.23 16.75 7.32
C LEU A 82 3.70 15.59 8.18
N SER A 83 2.40 15.61 8.55
CA SER A 83 1.76 14.52 9.28
C SER A 83 1.88 13.19 8.56
N TYR A 84 1.68 13.18 7.23
CA TYR A 84 1.84 11.97 6.42
C TYR A 84 3.29 11.45 6.40
N GLN A 85 4.28 12.36 6.34
CA GLN A 85 5.70 12.00 6.40
C GLN A 85 6.11 11.48 7.79
N ILE A 86 5.52 12.04 8.85
CA ILE A 86 5.71 11.64 10.25
C ILE A 86 5.12 10.26 10.52
N ASP A 87 3.89 9.99 10.06
CA ASP A 87 3.27 8.66 10.16
C ASP A 87 4.10 7.63 9.38
N GLY A 88 4.65 8.03 8.23
CA GLY A 88 5.61 7.25 7.46
C GLY A 88 6.87 6.90 8.25
N LEU A 89 7.45 7.86 8.99
CA LEU A 89 8.61 7.64 9.85
C LEU A 89 8.30 6.68 11.01
N GLY A 90 7.15 6.86 11.68
CA GLY A 90 6.69 5.97 12.75
C GLY A 90 6.50 4.52 12.28
N SER A 91 5.97 4.36 11.06
CA SER A 91 5.83 3.04 10.42
C SER A 91 7.17 2.42 9.98
N GLY A 92 8.15 3.26 9.61
CA GLY A 92 9.50 2.81 9.25
C GLY A 92 10.31 2.37 10.46
N ILE A 93 10.15 3.04 11.60
CA ILE A 93 10.74 2.64 12.89
C ILE A 93 10.16 1.29 13.35
N ASP A 94 8.85 1.08 13.19
CA ASP A 94 8.20 -0.21 13.48
C ASP A 94 8.72 -1.37 12.61
N GLN A 95 9.28 -1.06 11.43
CA GLN A 95 9.84 -2.07 10.52
C GLN A 95 11.25 -2.51 10.92
N LEU A 96 11.93 -1.80 11.82
CA LEU A 96 13.28 -2.18 12.25
C LEU A 96 13.29 -3.59 12.87
N ASN A 97 12.31 -3.93 13.72
CA ASN A 97 12.13 -5.27 14.33
C ASN A 97 13.47 -5.89 14.74
N ALA A 98 13.92 -6.98 14.10
CA ALA A 98 15.18 -7.64 14.46
C ALA A 98 16.46 -6.78 14.25
N ASP A 99 16.37 -5.69 13.48
CA ASP A 99 17.45 -4.70 13.37
C ASP A 99 17.43 -3.68 14.52
N PHE A 100 16.37 -3.70 15.36
CA PHE A 100 16.32 -2.87 16.55
C PHE A 100 17.43 -3.28 17.50
N ASN A 101 18.22 -2.29 17.89
CA ASN A 101 19.15 -2.40 18.98
C ASN A 101 18.72 -1.40 20.04
N VAL A 102 18.68 -1.82 21.31
CA VAL A 102 18.37 -0.93 22.44
C VAL A 102 19.21 0.34 22.40
N ALA A 103 20.46 0.29 21.91
CA ALA A 103 21.33 1.46 21.75
C ALA A 103 20.77 2.55 20.80
N ILE A 104 19.89 2.19 19.86
CA ILE A 104 19.26 3.11 18.91
C ILE A 104 17.94 3.69 19.49
N GLY A 105 17.45 3.16 20.62
CA GLY A 105 16.24 3.63 21.28
C GLY A 105 16.28 5.12 21.66
N ASP A 106 17.44 5.62 22.12
CA ASP A 106 17.66 7.05 22.40
C ASP A 106 17.48 7.91 21.14
N VAL A 107 18.05 7.46 20.01
CA VAL A 107 17.98 8.16 18.73
C VAL A 107 16.56 8.18 18.20
N ILE A 108 15.84 7.05 18.26
CA ILE A 108 14.43 6.96 17.87
C ILE A 108 13.59 7.92 18.70
N TRP A 109 13.81 7.98 20.01
CA TRP A 109 13.08 8.88 20.88
C TRP A 109 13.35 10.35 20.54
N LYS A 110 14.60 10.74 20.34
CA LYS A 110 14.95 12.11 19.93
C LYS A 110 14.31 12.50 18.59
N LEU A 111 14.24 11.57 17.62
CA LEU A 111 13.54 11.78 16.36
C LEU A 111 12.02 11.93 16.54
N GLN A 112 11.41 11.13 17.41
CA GLN A 112 9.99 11.25 17.77
C GLN A 112 9.70 12.60 18.46
N GLN A 113 10.56 13.05 19.38
CA GLN A 113 10.43 14.36 20.01
C GLN A 113 10.44 15.50 19.00
N HIS A 114 11.35 15.49 18.02
CA HIS A 114 11.36 16.52 16.97
C HIS A 114 10.07 16.52 16.14
N SER A 115 9.51 15.35 15.89
CA SER A 115 8.21 15.20 15.21
C SER A 115 7.06 15.76 16.05
N ASP A 116 7.04 15.46 17.35
CA ASP A 116 6.01 15.91 18.29
C ASP A 116 6.11 17.41 18.61
N GLN A 117 7.32 17.97 18.65
CA GLN A 117 7.56 19.40 18.80
C GLN A 117 6.85 20.19 17.70
N LEU A 118 6.89 19.71 16.44
CA LEU A 118 6.17 20.32 15.33
C LEU A 118 4.64 20.30 15.50
N ALA A 119 4.10 19.24 16.12
CA ALA A 119 2.68 19.16 16.46
C ALA A 119 2.31 20.05 17.65
N SER A 120 3.18 20.15 18.67
CA SER A 120 2.94 20.92 19.91
C SER A 120 2.96 22.44 19.73
N ILE A 121 3.70 22.95 18.73
CA ILE A 121 3.67 24.37 18.34
C ILE A 121 2.23 24.78 17.95
N LEU A 122 1.46 23.89 17.33
CA LEU A 122 0.07 24.16 16.94
C LEU A 122 -0.89 24.21 18.13
N ASP A 123 -0.64 23.40 19.16
CA ASP A 123 -1.50 23.33 20.35
C ASP A 123 -1.19 24.42 21.37
N THR A 124 0.06 24.85 21.47
CA THR A 124 0.49 26.00 22.30
C THR A 124 -0.16 27.31 21.83
N LEU A 125 -0.40 27.46 20.52
CA LEU A 125 -1.15 28.58 19.96
C LEU A 125 -2.66 28.54 20.29
N ARG A 126 -3.18 27.46 20.88
CA ARG A 126 -4.62 27.21 21.06
C ARG A 126 -5.13 27.26 22.51
N ALA A 127 -4.28 27.12 23.55
CA ALA A 127 -4.74 27.18 24.95
C ALA A 127 -3.69 27.66 25.97
N PRO A 128 -3.99 28.66 26.83
CA PRO A 128 -3.02 29.28 27.75
C PRO A 128 -2.83 28.58 29.12
N VAL A 129 -3.44 27.43 29.38
CA VAL A 129 -3.45 26.82 30.74
C VAL A 129 -2.27 25.84 30.99
N GLY A 130 -1.30 25.77 30.07
CA GLY A 130 -0.17 24.82 30.14
C GLY A 130 1.23 25.44 30.23
N THR A 131 1.37 26.77 30.36
CA THR A 131 2.65 27.45 30.10
C THR A 131 3.79 26.98 30.99
N GLU A 132 3.70 27.02 32.33
CA GLU A 132 4.89 26.75 33.16
C GLU A 132 5.43 25.31 33.05
N ALA A 133 4.56 24.29 33.14
CA ALA A 133 4.98 22.88 32.99
C ALA A 133 5.54 22.60 31.59
N TYR A 134 4.97 23.23 30.56
CA TYR A 134 5.41 23.11 29.18
C TYR A 134 6.75 23.81 28.95
N GLU A 135 6.96 25.00 29.51
CA GLU A 135 8.24 25.72 29.42
C GLU A 135 9.37 24.91 30.06
N TYR A 136 9.16 24.34 31.24
CA TYR A 136 10.12 23.42 31.87
C TYR A 136 10.36 22.17 31.02
N ARG A 137 9.30 21.62 30.41
CA ARG A 137 9.44 20.49 29.49
C ARG A 137 10.31 20.85 28.29
N GLN A 138 10.00 21.96 27.60
CA GLN A 138 10.73 22.40 26.41
C GLN A 138 12.20 22.66 26.72
N ARG A 139 12.49 23.41 27.78
CA ARG A 139 13.86 23.62 28.24
C ARG A 139 14.59 22.33 28.57
N GLY A 140 13.90 21.40 29.23
CA GLY A 140 14.43 20.09 29.58
C GLY A 140 14.73 19.22 28.34
N GLU A 141 13.83 19.22 27.36
CA GLU A 141 14.02 18.54 26.06
C GLU A 141 15.17 19.18 25.27
N ASP A 142 15.24 20.51 25.21
CA ASP A 142 16.34 21.24 24.56
C ASP A 142 17.68 20.92 25.22
N ALA A 143 17.76 20.94 26.55
CA ALA A 143 18.95 20.55 27.29
C ALA A 143 19.33 19.09 27.00
N TYR A 144 18.37 18.17 26.94
CA TYR A 144 18.60 16.77 26.59
C TYR A 144 19.14 16.59 25.17
N GLN A 145 18.64 17.34 24.18
CA GLN A 145 19.16 17.32 22.81
C GLN A 145 20.60 17.86 22.72
N ASN A 146 20.93 18.85 23.56
CA ASN A 146 22.27 19.43 23.65
C ASN A 146 23.25 18.63 24.53
N GLY A 147 22.80 17.53 25.15
CA GLY A 147 23.62 16.69 26.03
C GLY A 147 23.84 17.25 27.43
N TRP A 148 23.09 18.28 27.83
CA TRP A 148 23.12 18.89 29.17
C TRP A 148 22.19 18.12 30.11
N TYR A 149 22.59 16.90 30.44
CA TYR A 149 21.70 15.91 31.06
C TYR A 149 21.25 16.27 32.49
N GLU A 150 22.11 16.91 33.28
CA GLU A 150 21.78 17.33 34.65
C GLU A 150 20.75 18.47 34.66
N GLU A 151 20.95 19.45 33.78
CA GLU A 151 20.01 20.53 33.53
C GLU A 151 18.68 20.00 32.98
N ALA A 152 18.75 19.07 32.03
CA ALA A 152 17.58 18.41 31.47
C ALA A 152 16.76 17.70 32.55
N ILE A 153 17.40 16.90 33.41
CA ILE A 153 16.74 16.22 34.54
C ILE A 153 16.10 17.22 35.50
N THR A 154 16.79 18.33 35.79
CA THR A 154 16.27 19.36 36.70
C THR A 154 14.98 19.98 36.17
N ASP A 155 14.99 20.43 34.91
CA ASP A 155 13.83 21.05 34.28
C ASP A 155 12.70 20.01 34.02
N LEU A 156 13.02 18.80 33.58
CA LEU A 156 12.03 17.72 33.36
C LEU A 156 11.37 17.26 34.67
N ARG A 157 12.10 17.18 35.79
CA ARG A 157 11.49 16.88 37.10
C ARG A 157 10.51 17.97 37.52
N ARG A 158 10.89 19.24 37.32
CA ARG A 158 9.99 20.35 37.60
C ARG A 158 8.74 20.33 36.73
N SER A 159 8.89 19.98 35.44
CA SER A 159 7.75 19.73 34.56
C SER A 159 6.85 18.60 35.07
N ALA A 160 7.43 17.48 35.49
CA ALA A 160 6.69 16.33 36.03
C ALA A 160 5.99 16.64 37.36
N GLU A 161 6.51 17.54 38.20
CA GLU A 161 5.82 18.03 39.40
C GLU A 161 4.54 18.80 39.06
N LEU A 162 4.61 19.66 38.05
CA LEU A 162 3.50 20.50 37.61
C LEU A 162 2.49 19.73 36.74
N ASN A 163 2.95 18.76 35.96
CA ASN A 163 2.14 17.89 35.11
C ASN A 163 2.60 16.43 35.19
N TYR A 164 2.28 15.77 36.29
CA TYR A 164 2.68 14.38 36.55
C TYR A 164 2.18 13.35 35.53
N ARG A 165 1.18 13.70 34.70
CA ARG A 165 0.59 12.80 33.70
C ARG A 165 1.29 12.85 32.34
N ASP A 166 2.30 13.70 32.19
CA ASP A 166 3.06 13.80 30.95
C ASP A 166 4.01 12.60 30.82
N PHE A 167 3.57 11.58 30.08
CA PHE A 167 4.35 10.35 29.91
C PHE A 167 5.64 10.58 29.10
N ALA A 168 5.69 11.59 28.24
CA ALA A 168 6.88 11.88 27.44
C ALA A 168 8.00 12.46 28.31
N VAL A 169 7.65 13.29 29.31
CA VAL A 169 8.60 13.76 30.32
C VAL A 169 9.20 12.57 31.08
N HIS A 170 8.36 11.65 31.58
CA HIS A 170 8.84 10.46 32.29
C HIS A 170 9.70 9.56 31.41
N ARG A 171 9.32 9.35 30.13
CA ARG A 171 10.13 8.58 29.18
C ARG A 171 11.50 9.22 28.94
N THR A 172 11.56 10.55 28.79
CA THR A 172 12.81 11.28 28.61
C THR A 172 13.72 11.17 29.83
N ILE A 173 13.17 11.31 31.04
CA ILE A 173 13.91 11.08 32.30
C ILE A 173 14.47 9.64 32.32
N GLY A 174 13.66 8.65 31.94
CA GLY A 174 14.08 7.25 31.83
C GLY A 174 15.26 7.06 30.87
N ASN A 175 15.18 7.67 29.68
CA ASN A 175 16.27 7.62 28.70
C ASN A 175 17.56 8.25 29.24
N ILE A 176 17.49 9.38 29.94
CA ILE A 176 18.68 10.01 30.51
C ILE A 176 19.35 9.08 31.52
N PHE A 177 18.58 8.49 32.44
CA PHE A 177 19.12 7.53 33.41
C PHE A 177 19.63 6.23 32.78
N PHE A 178 19.01 5.78 31.69
CA PHE A 178 19.38 4.53 31.02
C PHE A 178 20.63 4.68 30.14
N TYR A 179 20.70 5.72 29.31
CA TYR A 179 21.75 5.86 28.29
C TYR A 179 22.90 6.78 28.72
N HIS A 180 22.63 7.78 29.56
CA HIS A 180 23.56 8.91 29.73
C HIS A 180 24.09 9.05 31.16
N ALA A 181 23.47 8.41 32.16
CA ALA A 181 24.01 8.36 33.52
C ALA A 181 25.30 7.52 33.58
N THR A 182 26.29 7.99 34.35
CA THR A 182 27.56 7.30 34.55
C THR A 182 27.86 7.16 36.06
N PRO A 183 27.77 5.94 36.65
CA PRO A 183 27.31 4.69 36.02
C PRO A 183 25.81 4.72 35.65
N PRO A 184 25.34 3.83 34.76
CA PRO A 184 23.92 3.75 34.41
C PRO A 184 23.03 3.57 35.64
N ALA A 185 21.97 4.38 35.72
CA ALA A 185 21.05 4.42 36.84
C ALA A 185 19.79 3.59 36.53
N PHE A 186 19.95 2.29 36.33
CA PHE A 186 18.86 1.42 35.85
C PHE A 186 17.63 1.37 36.78
N SER A 187 17.81 1.56 38.09
CA SER A 187 16.68 1.63 39.03
C SER A 187 15.81 2.86 38.77
N ASP A 188 16.44 4.03 38.61
CA ASP A 188 15.73 5.29 38.32
C ASP A 188 15.12 5.27 36.92
N ALA A 189 15.83 4.68 35.95
CA ALA A 189 15.31 4.47 34.60
C ALA A 189 14.05 3.62 34.61
N ARG A 190 14.06 2.48 35.32
CA ARG A 190 12.89 1.59 35.46
C ARG A 190 11.69 2.36 36.01
N GLU A 191 11.85 3.08 37.13
CA GLU A 191 10.74 3.82 37.76
C GLU A 191 10.17 4.89 36.80
N ALA A 192 11.03 5.59 36.07
CA ALA A 192 10.62 6.58 35.09
C ALA A 192 9.85 5.93 33.92
N TYR A 193 10.31 4.80 33.39
CA TYR A 193 9.59 4.07 32.34
C TYR A 193 8.26 3.48 32.83
N GLU A 194 8.17 2.99 34.07
CA GLU A 194 6.92 2.53 34.66
C GLU A 194 5.89 3.66 34.78
N ARG A 195 6.33 4.86 35.18
CA ARG A 195 5.47 6.05 35.17
C ARG A 195 5.03 6.41 33.76
N ALA A 196 5.95 6.39 32.80
CA ALA A 196 5.62 6.64 31.39
C ALA A 196 4.55 5.65 30.90
N ALA A 197 4.74 4.35 31.13
CA ALA A 197 3.79 3.32 30.75
C ALA A 197 2.42 3.53 31.41
N LYS A 198 2.39 3.78 32.72
CA LYS A 198 1.16 4.03 33.48
C LYS A 198 0.36 5.21 32.92
N TYR A 199 1.02 6.32 32.61
CA TYR A 199 0.33 7.54 32.15
C TYR A 199 0.03 7.55 30.64
N ALA A 200 0.80 6.82 29.83
CA ALA A 200 0.52 6.61 28.41
C ALA A 200 -0.69 5.69 28.20
N ARG A 201 -0.83 4.63 29.00
CA ARG A 201 -1.80 3.53 28.79
C ARG A 201 -3.24 3.97 28.43
N PRO A 202 -3.85 4.99 29.04
CA PRO A 202 -5.22 5.39 28.71
C PRO A 202 -5.37 6.10 27.35
N ARG A 203 -4.28 6.60 26.77
CA ARG A 203 -4.29 7.47 25.58
C ARG A 203 -3.54 6.86 24.40
N ASP A 204 -2.47 6.13 24.69
CA ASP A 204 -1.58 5.53 23.72
C ASP A 204 -1.02 4.21 24.24
N ALA A 205 -1.69 3.11 23.87
CA ALA A 205 -1.28 1.77 24.26
C ALA A 205 0.07 1.37 23.64
N ARG A 206 0.43 1.94 22.47
CA ARG A 206 1.71 1.66 21.81
C ARG A 206 2.86 2.28 22.58
N GLN A 207 2.75 3.55 22.94
CA GLN A 207 3.73 4.24 23.80
C GLN A 207 3.86 3.56 25.17
N ALA A 208 2.74 3.10 25.73
CA ALA A 208 2.77 2.34 26.97
C ALA A 208 3.49 0.99 26.83
N ALA A 209 3.29 0.27 25.72
CA ALA A 209 4.00 -0.97 25.43
C ALA A 209 5.51 -0.74 25.25
N GLU A 210 5.92 0.30 24.51
CA GLU A 210 7.32 0.68 24.35
C GLU A 210 7.95 1.04 25.71
N ALA A 211 7.26 1.82 26.54
CA ALA A 211 7.75 2.14 27.89
C ALA A 211 7.93 0.90 28.76
N HIS A 212 7.00 -0.07 28.70
CA HIS A 212 7.21 -1.36 29.37
C HIS A 212 8.40 -2.14 28.82
N LEU A 213 8.64 -2.13 27.51
CA LEU A 213 9.84 -2.74 26.92
C LEU A 213 11.12 -2.11 27.46
N PHE A 214 11.20 -0.78 27.55
CA PHE A 214 12.37 -0.10 28.14
C PHE A 214 12.52 -0.35 29.64
N ALA A 215 11.41 -0.48 30.38
CA ALA A 215 11.45 -0.91 31.78
C ALA A 215 12.01 -2.34 31.91
N ALA A 216 11.70 -3.24 30.97
CA ALA A 216 12.28 -4.57 30.91
C ALA A 216 13.80 -4.52 30.67
N PHE A 217 14.28 -3.69 29.74
CA PHE A 217 15.72 -3.49 29.54
C PHE A 217 16.42 -2.94 30.78
N ALA A 218 15.80 -2.00 31.49
CA ALA A 218 16.34 -1.51 32.76
C ALA A 218 16.43 -2.63 33.81
N CYS A 219 15.41 -3.50 33.91
CA CYS A 219 15.44 -4.67 34.78
C CYS A 219 16.55 -5.66 34.39
N MET A 220 16.79 -5.88 33.09
CA MET A 220 17.90 -6.69 32.60
C MET A 220 19.26 -6.12 33.03
N GLY A 221 19.43 -4.79 32.97
CA GLY A 221 20.63 -4.11 33.48
C GLY A 221 20.82 -4.28 35.00
N LEU A 222 19.74 -4.52 35.74
CA LEU A 222 19.75 -4.86 37.18
C LEU A 222 19.87 -6.37 37.44
N HIS A 223 19.89 -7.21 36.40
CA HIS A 223 19.76 -8.67 36.49
C HIS A 223 18.48 -9.17 37.20
N ASP A 224 17.42 -8.35 37.21
CA ASP A 224 16.09 -8.72 37.71
C ASP A 224 15.25 -9.32 36.57
N TRP A 225 15.58 -10.56 36.21
CA TRP A 225 14.97 -11.25 35.07
C TRP A 225 13.48 -11.49 35.25
N GLN A 226 13.00 -11.67 36.48
CA GLN A 226 11.58 -11.86 36.78
C GLN A 226 10.77 -10.57 36.53
N ALA A 227 11.25 -9.42 37.03
CA ALA A 227 10.61 -8.14 36.75
C ALA A 227 10.62 -7.82 35.25
N ALA A 228 11.74 -8.11 34.58
CA ALA A 228 11.85 -7.95 33.14
C ALA A 228 10.80 -8.77 32.36
N ARG A 229 10.59 -10.05 32.73
CA ARG A 229 9.53 -10.90 32.14
C ARG A 229 8.13 -10.30 32.36
N SER A 230 7.86 -9.75 33.54
CA SER A 230 6.57 -9.10 33.83
C SER A 230 6.33 -7.92 32.89
N HIS A 231 7.33 -7.05 32.73
CA HIS A 231 7.21 -5.91 31.83
C HIS A 231 7.11 -6.31 30.35
N CYS A 232 7.83 -7.34 29.89
CA CYS A 232 7.63 -7.87 28.53
C CYS A 232 6.21 -8.44 28.33
N SER A 233 5.64 -9.10 29.35
CA SER A 233 4.26 -9.58 29.32
C SER A 233 3.27 -8.42 29.21
N ASP A 234 3.47 -7.33 29.96
CA ASP A 234 2.63 -6.13 29.86
C ASP A 234 2.76 -5.46 28.47
N ALA A 235 3.99 -5.38 27.95
CA ALA A 235 4.26 -4.80 26.64
C ALA A 235 3.56 -5.58 25.51
N THR A 236 3.66 -6.90 25.51
CA THR A 236 3.03 -7.77 24.50
C THR A 236 1.50 -7.83 24.63
N ALA A 237 0.95 -7.68 25.85
CA ALA A 237 -0.49 -7.55 26.06
C ALA A 237 -1.06 -6.24 25.50
N LEU A 238 -0.30 -5.14 25.59
CA LEU A 238 -0.69 -3.83 25.06
C LEU A 238 -0.46 -3.71 23.55
N ASN A 239 0.64 -4.27 23.05
CA ASN A 239 0.97 -4.30 21.63
C ASN A 239 1.42 -5.71 21.19
N PRO A 240 0.47 -6.56 20.75
CA PRO A 240 0.77 -7.92 20.30
C PRO A 240 1.65 -8.01 19.04
N ARG A 241 1.96 -6.88 18.38
CA ARG A 241 2.84 -6.82 17.20
C ARG A 241 4.26 -6.38 17.55
N LEU A 242 4.55 -6.04 18.80
CA LEU A 242 5.87 -5.61 19.24
C LEU A 242 6.81 -6.83 19.36
N CYS A 243 7.41 -7.24 18.24
CA CYS A 243 8.25 -8.44 18.14
C CYS A 243 9.43 -8.39 19.11
N GLU A 244 10.03 -7.21 19.27
CA GLU A 244 11.14 -7.00 20.21
C GLU A 244 10.76 -7.35 21.64
N ALA A 245 9.52 -7.07 22.08
CA ALA A 245 9.09 -7.44 23.42
C ALA A 245 8.98 -8.96 23.61
N TYR A 246 8.58 -9.72 22.59
CA TYR A 246 8.64 -11.18 22.63
C TYR A 246 10.08 -11.69 22.65
N TYR A 247 10.96 -11.10 21.85
CA TYR A 247 12.37 -11.48 21.81
C TYR A 247 13.07 -11.22 23.15
N THR A 248 12.89 -10.02 23.71
CA THR A 248 13.37 -9.68 25.06
C THR A 248 12.77 -10.60 26.12
N HIS A 249 11.49 -10.96 26.02
CA HIS A 249 10.89 -11.95 26.93
C HIS A 249 11.63 -13.29 26.85
N ALA A 250 11.95 -13.75 25.65
CA ALA A 250 12.70 -15.00 25.47
C ALA A 250 14.11 -14.94 26.10
N GLN A 251 14.83 -13.83 25.91
CA GLN A 251 16.14 -13.62 26.55
C GLN A 251 16.05 -13.76 28.07
N ASN A 252 15.05 -13.10 28.68
CA ASN A 252 14.82 -13.16 30.12
C ASN A 252 14.41 -14.56 30.62
N ALA A 253 13.59 -15.28 29.85
CA ALA A 253 13.24 -16.67 30.14
C ALA A 253 14.49 -17.58 30.05
N GLY A 254 15.35 -17.35 29.06
CA GLY A 254 16.62 -18.04 28.90
C GLY A 254 17.55 -17.84 30.10
N GLN A 255 17.65 -16.61 30.63
CA GLN A 255 18.48 -16.30 31.81
C GLN A 255 18.02 -17.00 33.09
N VAL A 256 16.74 -17.36 33.19
CA VAL A 256 16.22 -18.20 34.31
C VAL A 256 16.14 -19.69 33.96
N ALA A 257 16.81 -20.12 32.88
CA ALA A 257 16.86 -21.49 32.38
C ALA A 257 15.47 -22.10 32.07
N ASP A 258 14.49 -21.27 31.70
CA ASP A 258 13.14 -21.68 31.30
C ASP A 258 13.08 -21.87 29.78
N SER A 259 13.67 -22.96 29.28
CA SER A 259 13.78 -23.25 27.84
C SER A 259 12.42 -23.25 27.14
N ARG A 260 11.39 -23.78 27.80
CA ARG A 260 10.04 -23.87 27.23
C ARG A 260 9.45 -22.49 26.99
N ALA A 261 9.51 -21.60 27.99
CA ALA A 261 9.02 -20.24 27.83
C ALA A 261 9.87 -19.47 26.80
N ALA A 262 11.21 -19.63 26.84
CA ALA A 262 12.09 -18.98 25.88
C ALA A 262 11.72 -19.32 24.43
N ILE A 263 11.57 -20.61 24.10
CA ILE A 263 11.18 -21.07 22.76
C ILE A 263 9.78 -20.57 22.39
N GLN A 264 8.82 -20.59 23.32
CA GLN A 264 7.47 -20.09 23.04
C GLN A 264 7.49 -18.61 22.66
N GLN A 265 8.24 -17.79 23.37
CA GLN A 265 8.34 -16.36 23.08
C GLN A 265 9.16 -16.09 21.80
N LEU A 266 10.24 -16.86 21.55
CA LEU A 266 10.98 -16.81 20.29
C LEU A 266 10.08 -17.14 19.09
N ALA A 267 9.20 -18.13 19.20
CA ALA A 267 8.28 -18.48 18.13
C ALA A 267 7.34 -17.31 17.79
N MET A 268 6.86 -16.56 18.80
CA MET A 268 6.06 -15.36 18.58
C MET A 268 6.87 -14.24 17.90
N ALA A 269 8.12 -14.01 18.34
CA ALA A 269 9.01 -13.03 17.71
C ALA A 269 9.32 -13.38 16.25
N VAL A 270 9.65 -14.65 15.97
CA VAL A 270 9.97 -15.17 14.63
C VAL A 270 8.76 -15.15 13.69
N GLN A 271 7.56 -15.37 14.22
CA GLN A 271 6.33 -15.24 13.44
C GLN A 271 6.11 -13.79 12.96
N GLY A 272 6.49 -12.80 13.77
CA GLY A 272 6.41 -11.39 13.40
C GLY A 272 7.55 -10.92 12.50
N ASP A 273 8.79 -11.33 12.82
CA ASP A 273 9.98 -11.11 11.99
C ASP A 273 10.89 -12.35 11.98
N PRO A 274 10.97 -13.07 10.85
CA PRO A 274 11.79 -14.28 10.70
C PRO A 274 13.29 -14.10 11.02
N ARG A 275 13.81 -12.87 11.01
CA ARG A 275 15.23 -12.58 11.29
C ARG A 275 15.62 -12.86 12.75
N TYR A 276 14.67 -12.82 13.68
CA TYR A 276 14.92 -13.20 15.08
C TYR A 276 15.40 -14.65 15.22
N LEU A 277 15.10 -15.54 14.25
CA LEU A 277 15.61 -16.91 14.26
C LEU A 277 17.14 -16.94 14.15
N ILE A 278 17.70 -16.05 13.32
CA ILE A 278 19.15 -15.92 13.12
C ILE A 278 19.77 -15.32 14.37
N GLN A 279 19.16 -14.25 14.91
CA GLN A 279 19.63 -13.56 16.10
C GLN A 279 19.68 -14.49 17.33
N ALA A 280 18.65 -15.32 17.52
CA ALA A 280 18.55 -16.25 18.64
C ALA A 280 19.71 -17.26 18.72
N ARG A 281 20.34 -17.60 17.58
CA ARG A 281 21.46 -18.57 17.53
C ARG A 281 22.76 -18.01 18.10
N SER A 282 22.99 -16.71 17.93
CA SER A 282 24.21 -16.03 18.36
C SER A 282 24.05 -15.25 19.66
N ASP A 283 22.83 -15.16 20.20
CA ASP A 283 22.54 -14.39 21.40
C ASP A 283 23.15 -15.03 22.65
N SER A 284 24.03 -14.28 23.32
CA SER A 284 24.67 -14.70 24.56
C SER A 284 23.69 -14.79 25.73
N LEU A 285 22.59 -14.03 25.72
CA LEU A 285 21.56 -14.09 26.75
C LEU A 285 20.71 -15.36 26.67
N LEU A 286 20.80 -16.11 25.57
CA LEU A 286 20.19 -17.43 25.44
C LEU A 286 21.17 -18.57 25.73
N ALA A 287 22.41 -18.27 26.15
CA ALA A 287 23.41 -19.28 26.47
C ALA A 287 22.93 -20.39 27.44
N PRO A 288 22.17 -20.11 28.51
CA PRO A 288 21.72 -21.16 29.43
C PRO A 288 20.77 -22.18 28.79
N VAL A 289 20.05 -21.79 27.73
CA VAL A 289 19.05 -22.61 27.02
C VAL A 289 19.48 -22.93 25.58
N LYS A 290 20.75 -22.68 25.26
CA LYS A 290 21.27 -22.69 23.88
C LYS A 290 20.98 -23.98 23.12
N ARG A 291 21.17 -25.12 23.76
CA ARG A 291 20.94 -26.44 23.12
C ARG A 291 19.49 -26.59 22.63
N ASP A 292 18.53 -26.20 23.46
CA ASP A 292 17.11 -26.33 23.14
C ASP A 292 16.71 -25.32 22.06
N VAL A 293 17.23 -24.09 22.14
CA VAL A 293 17.04 -23.05 21.11
C VAL A 293 17.63 -23.49 19.77
N GLU A 294 18.84 -24.05 19.74
CA GLU A 294 19.47 -24.53 18.50
C GLU A 294 18.68 -25.68 17.87
N SER A 295 18.21 -26.64 18.68
CA SER A 295 17.34 -27.72 18.22
C SER A 295 16.06 -27.17 17.62
N TRP A 296 15.37 -26.26 18.32
CA TRP A 296 14.16 -25.63 17.83
C TRP A 296 14.38 -24.83 16.54
N CYS A 297 15.48 -24.10 16.43
CA CYS A 297 15.83 -23.38 15.21
C CYS A 297 16.03 -24.33 14.03
N ALA A 298 16.75 -25.44 14.23
CA ALA A 298 16.95 -26.45 13.19
C ALA A 298 15.61 -27.09 12.74
N ASP A 299 14.74 -27.43 13.69
CA ASP A 299 13.41 -27.98 13.38
C ASP A 299 12.54 -26.97 12.61
N THR A 300 12.63 -25.70 12.97
CA THR A 300 11.88 -24.61 12.33
C THR A 300 12.35 -24.38 10.88
N GLU A 301 13.66 -24.42 10.63
CA GLU A 301 14.24 -24.36 9.28
C GLU A 301 13.89 -25.58 8.44
N ALA A 302 13.99 -26.78 9.02
CA ALA A 302 13.63 -28.02 8.34
C ALA A 302 12.15 -28.03 7.96
N SER A 303 11.27 -27.55 8.84
CA SER A 303 9.83 -27.40 8.57
C SER A 303 9.55 -26.44 7.42
N ALA A 304 10.20 -25.27 7.41
CA ALA A 304 10.04 -24.29 6.32
C ALA A 304 10.54 -24.85 4.98
N THR A 305 11.70 -25.51 4.97
CA THR A 305 12.24 -26.19 3.79
C THR A 305 11.28 -27.28 3.29
N ALA A 306 10.75 -28.11 4.19
CA ALA A 306 9.79 -29.15 3.84
C ALA A 306 8.46 -28.59 3.29
N GLN A 307 8.05 -27.38 3.70
CA GLN A 307 6.88 -26.72 3.11
C GLN A 307 7.14 -26.29 1.67
N VAL A 308 8.30 -25.68 1.39
CA VAL A 308 8.71 -25.31 0.02
C VAL A 308 8.87 -26.55 -0.85
N ASP A 309 9.46 -27.62 -0.33
CA ASP A 309 9.63 -28.89 -1.04
C ASP A 309 8.27 -29.52 -1.39
N ARG A 310 7.29 -29.49 -0.47
CA ARG A 310 5.92 -29.96 -0.75
C ARG A 310 5.22 -29.15 -1.84
N LEU A 311 5.34 -27.82 -1.82
CA LEU A 311 4.77 -26.97 -2.87
C LEU A 311 5.39 -27.26 -4.24
N THR A 312 6.71 -27.41 -4.25
CA THR A 312 7.50 -27.72 -5.46
C THR A 312 7.14 -29.10 -6.02
N ALA A 313 7.07 -30.11 -5.15
CA ALA A 313 6.71 -31.49 -5.53
C ALA A 313 5.31 -31.56 -6.14
N ARG A 314 4.32 -30.83 -5.58
CA ARG A 314 2.96 -30.80 -6.14
C ARG A 314 2.90 -30.21 -7.55
N LEU A 315 3.65 -29.15 -7.83
CA LEU A 315 3.75 -28.59 -9.18
C LEU A 315 4.43 -29.58 -10.15
N GLN A 316 5.48 -30.25 -9.69
CA GLN A 316 6.21 -31.23 -10.50
C GLN A 316 5.37 -32.48 -10.79
N GLU A 317 4.68 -33.02 -9.80
CA GLU A 317 3.78 -34.17 -9.95
C GLU A 317 2.65 -33.85 -10.93
N PHE A 318 2.05 -32.66 -10.82
CA PHE A 318 1.04 -32.22 -11.78
C PHE A 318 1.61 -32.11 -13.20
N THR A 319 2.77 -31.49 -13.38
CA THR A 319 3.36 -31.33 -14.72
C THR A 319 3.85 -32.65 -15.32
N GLN A 320 4.25 -33.63 -14.52
CA GLN A 320 4.70 -34.95 -14.99
C GLN A 320 3.53 -35.90 -15.31
N SER A 321 2.46 -35.85 -14.50
CA SER A 321 1.28 -36.72 -14.69
C SER A 321 0.36 -36.23 -15.82
N ASN A 322 0.40 -34.93 -16.13
CA ASN A 322 -0.47 -34.35 -17.14
C ASN A 322 0.07 -34.54 -18.55
N THR A 323 -0.58 -35.41 -19.32
CA THR A 323 -0.26 -35.68 -20.74
C THR A 323 -1.19 -34.94 -21.71
N VAL A 324 -2.15 -34.16 -21.19
CA VAL A 324 -3.24 -33.52 -21.94
C VAL A 324 -2.89 -32.07 -22.30
N LEU A 325 -2.18 -31.39 -21.41
CA LEU A 325 -1.80 -29.99 -21.59
C LEU A 325 -0.53 -29.84 -22.44
N THR A 326 -0.48 -28.75 -23.19
CA THR A 326 0.69 -28.36 -23.97
C THR A 326 1.78 -27.77 -23.08
N GLU A 327 3.00 -27.74 -23.61
CA GLU A 327 4.14 -27.10 -22.96
C GLU A 327 3.86 -25.62 -22.59
N ALA A 328 3.24 -24.87 -23.50
CA ALA A 328 2.92 -23.47 -23.29
C ALA A 328 1.90 -23.26 -22.15
N GLU A 329 0.90 -24.15 -22.04
CA GLU A 329 -0.10 -24.09 -20.96
C GLU A 329 0.48 -24.47 -19.60
N MET A 330 1.49 -25.35 -19.57
CA MET A 330 2.20 -25.73 -18.34
C MET A 330 3.21 -24.68 -17.88
N GLN A 331 3.51 -23.65 -18.69
CA GLN A 331 4.53 -22.65 -18.39
C GLN A 331 4.35 -21.93 -17.05
N PRO A 332 3.13 -21.55 -16.59
CA PRO A 332 2.94 -20.94 -15.28
C PRO A 332 3.38 -21.84 -14.12
N ALA A 333 3.10 -23.15 -14.19
CA ALA A 333 3.53 -24.11 -13.18
C ALA A 333 5.06 -24.29 -13.19
N ARG A 334 5.69 -24.29 -14.38
CA ARG A 334 7.15 -24.37 -14.52
C ARG A 334 7.85 -23.13 -13.99
N SER A 335 7.33 -21.93 -14.26
CA SER A 335 7.86 -20.66 -13.72
C SER A 335 7.84 -20.68 -12.18
N LEU A 336 6.69 -21.03 -11.58
CA LEU A 336 6.58 -21.13 -10.12
C LEU A 336 7.53 -22.19 -9.53
N THR A 337 7.71 -23.32 -10.22
CA THR A 337 8.66 -24.36 -9.81
C THR A 337 10.10 -23.82 -9.81
N GLN A 338 10.48 -23.05 -10.83
CA GLN A 338 11.81 -22.42 -10.91
C GLN A 338 12.01 -21.38 -9.80
N GLU A 339 11.01 -20.53 -9.55
CA GLU A 339 11.06 -19.53 -8.48
C GLU A 339 11.18 -20.18 -7.09
N LEU A 340 10.38 -21.21 -6.80
CA LEU A 340 10.47 -21.97 -5.55
C LEU A 340 11.82 -22.67 -5.37
N ASN A 341 12.38 -23.24 -6.44
CA ASN A 341 13.72 -23.84 -6.41
C ASN A 341 14.83 -22.80 -6.19
N ALA A 342 14.70 -21.60 -6.79
CA ALA A 342 15.63 -20.50 -6.55
C ALA A 342 15.59 -20.07 -5.08
N ILE A 343 14.40 -19.90 -4.50
CA ILE A 343 14.21 -19.57 -3.09
C ILE A 343 14.79 -20.67 -2.19
N ARG A 344 14.48 -21.94 -2.48
CA ARG A 344 15.04 -23.11 -1.79
C ARG A 344 16.56 -23.12 -1.79
N SER A 345 17.18 -22.80 -2.93
CA SER A 345 18.64 -22.79 -3.08
C SER A 345 19.35 -21.75 -2.22
N THR A 346 18.64 -20.72 -1.75
CA THR A 346 19.21 -19.74 -0.83
C THR A 346 19.49 -20.33 0.55
N GLY A 347 18.73 -21.34 0.99
CA GLY A 347 18.85 -21.95 2.33
C GLY A 347 18.60 -20.98 3.50
N HIS A 348 18.22 -19.73 3.23
CA HIS A 348 18.04 -18.70 4.24
C HIS A 348 16.60 -18.70 4.76
N TYR A 349 16.44 -18.97 6.06
CA TYR A 349 15.13 -19.04 6.69
C TYR A 349 14.24 -17.81 6.47
N PRO A 350 14.72 -16.56 6.61
CA PRO A 350 13.85 -15.40 6.42
C PRO A 350 13.25 -15.33 5.01
N THR A 351 14.04 -15.71 4.01
CA THR A 351 13.58 -15.79 2.61
C THR A 351 12.51 -16.87 2.45
N LEU A 352 12.71 -18.06 3.05
CA LEU A 352 11.75 -19.16 3.01
C LEU A 352 10.44 -18.77 3.72
N ALA A 353 10.54 -18.24 4.94
CA ALA A 353 9.39 -17.84 5.76
C ALA A 353 8.56 -16.74 5.10
N ALA A 354 9.18 -15.76 4.46
CA ALA A 354 8.49 -14.72 3.71
C ALA A 354 7.85 -15.23 2.41
N ALA A 355 8.47 -16.21 1.74
CA ALA A 355 7.99 -16.77 0.48
C ALA A 355 6.76 -17.66 0.66
N ILE A 356 6.75 -18.55 1.65
CA ILE A 356 5.67 -19.55 1.87
C ILE A 356 4.26 -18.94 1.79
N PRO A 357 3.89 -17.90 2.57
CA PRO A 357 2.54 -17.34 2.55
C PRO A 357 2.19 -16.66 1.22
N GLN A 358 3.19 -16.23 0.44
CA GLN A 358 2.99 -15.61 -0.88
C GLN A 358 2.81 -16.66 -1.99
N PHE A 359 3.55 -17.76 -1.93
CA PHE A 359 3.56 -18.78 -2.97
C PHE A 359 2.47 -19.84 -2.79
N ALA A 360 2.17 -20.24 -1.55
CA ALA A 360 1.13 -21.24 -1.30
C ALA A 360 -0.21 -20.95 -2.03
N PRO A 361 -0.83 -19.76 -1.90
CA PRO A 361 -2.08 -19.48 -2.62
C PRO A 361 -1.91 -19.39 -4.14
N LYS A 362 -0.74 -18.92 -4.64
CA LYS A 362 -0.44 -18.87 -6.08
C LYS A 362 -0.35 -20.27 -6.67
N VAL A 363 0.34 -21.19 -5.99
CA VAL A 363 0.46 -22.59 -6.39
C VAL A 363 -0.91 -23.23 -6.47
N GLU A 364 -1.77 -23.05 -5.46
CA GLU A 364 -3.14 -23.58 -5.48
C GLU A 364 -3.99 -22.99 -6.61
N GLY A 365 -3.86 -21.69 -6.87
CA GLY A 365 -4.57 -21.02 -7.96
C GLY A 365 -4.18 -21.56 -9.34
N VAL A 366 -2.88 -21.76 -9.57
CA VAL A 366 -2.36 -22.33 -10.82
C VAL A 366 -2.79 -23.78 -10.97
N LEU A 367 -2.61 -24.62 -9.95
CA LEU A 367 -3.01 -26.03 -10.01
C LEU A 367 -4.51 -26.18 -10.28
N ARG A 368 -5.37 -25.37 -9.64
CA ARG A 368 -6.81 -25.39 -9.88
C ARG A 368 -7.17 -25.00 -11.32
N SER A 369 -6.53 -23.95 -11.84
CA SER A 369 -6.78 -23.46 -13.21
C SER A 369 -6.36 -24.49 -14.26
N LEU A 370 -5.21 -25.14 -14.06
CA LEU A 370 -4.72 -26.19 -14.95
C LEU A 370 -5.55 -27.47 -14.84
N ALA A 371 -6.03 -27.83 -13.65
CA ALA A 371 -6.93 -28.96 -13.45
C ALA A 371 -8.28 -28.76 -14.19
N ASP A 372 -8.87 -27.56 -14.10
CA ASP A 372 -10.09 -27.21 -14.85
C ASP A 372 -9.88 -27.30 -16.38
N LEU A 373 -8.75 -26.78 -16.86
CA LEU A 373 -8.40 -26.87 -18.28
C LEU A 373 -8.21 -28.32 -18.73
N THR A 374 -7.55 -29.14 -17.90
CA THR A 374 -7.37 -30.58 -18.15
C THR A 374 -8.70 -31.30 -18.24
N GLN A 375 -9.61 -31.03 -17.30
CA GLN A 375 -10.95 -31.60 -17.28
C GLN A 375 -11.75 -31.21 -18.54
N LYS A 376 -11.69 -29.94 -18.94
CA LYS A 376 -12.35 -29.45 -20.17
C LYS A 376 -11.81 -30.15 -21.42
N LYS A 377 -10.50 -30.34 -21.52
CA LYS A 377 -9.88 -31.04 -22.66
C LYS A 377 -10.22 -32.52 -22.70
N GLU A 378 -10.17 -33.21 -21.56
CA GLU A 378 -10.57 -34.62 -21.50
C GLU A 378 -12.07 -34.81 -21.81
N ALA A 379 -12.94 -33.87 -21.42
CA ALA A 379 -14.36 -33.91 -21.81
C ALA A 379 -14.58 -33.76 -23.32
N ILE A 380 -13.72 -33.00 -24.00
CA ILE A 380 -13.78 -32.79 -25.46
C ILE A 380 -13.16 -33.97 -26.23
N ARG A 381 -12.13 -34.61 -25.68
CA ARG A 381 -11.37 -35.70 -26.31
C ARG A 381 -12.23 -36.81 -26.96
N PRO A 382 -13.24 -37.42 -26.31
CA PRO A 382 -14.06 -38.45 -26.95
C PRO A 382 -14.92 -37.92 -28.09
N VAL A 383 -15.40 -36.66 -28.00
CA VAL A 383 -16.18 -36.01 -29.07
C VAL A 383 -15.32 -35.86 -30.33
N VAL A 384 -14.06 -35.46 -30.14
CA VAL A 384 -13.09 -35.33 -31.23
C VAL A 384 -12.75 -36.68 -31.83
N ALA A 385 -12.47 -37.68 -30.99
CA ALA A 385 -12.17 -39.03 -31.46
C ALA A 385 -13.32 -39.62 -32.28
N HIS A 386 -14.57 -39.41 -31.84
CA HIS A 386 -15.76 -39.86 -32.56
C HIS A 386 -15.92 -39.15 -33.91
N ALA A 387 -15.80 -37.81 -33.94
CA ALA A 387 -15.90 -37.05 -35.19
C ALA A 387 -14.82 -37.44 -36.20
N VAL A 388 -13.60 -37.72 -35.74
CA VAL A 388 -12.51 -38.22 -36.61
C VAL A 388 -12.82 -39.62 -37.12
N ALA A 389 -13.34 -40.52 -36.29
CA ALA A 389 -13.71 -41.87 -36.70
C ALA A 389 -14.86 -41.89 -37.73
N GLU A 390 -15.89 -41.05 -37.55
CA GLU A 390 -16.97 -40.89 -38.52
C GLU A 390 -16.46 -40.39 -39.88
N LEU A 391 -15.53 -39.43 -39.87
CA LEU A 391 -14.86 -38.97 -41.09
C LEU A 391 -14.05 -40.08 -41.77
N GLU A 392 -13.34 -40.91 -41.00
CA GLU A 392 -12.55 -42.02 -41.53
C GLU A 392 -13.43 -43.10 -42.17
N ASP A 393 -14.54 -43.48 -41.53
CA ASP A 393 -15.49 -44.45 -42.07
C ASP A 393 -16.18 -43.93 -43.34
N ALA A 394 -16.55 -42.65 -43.37
CA ALA A 394 -17.11 -42.00 -44.55
C ALA A 394 -16.15 -41.99 -45.75
N VAL A 395 -14.84 -41.80 -45.50
CA VAL A 395 -13.80 -41.89 -46.55
C VAL A 395 -13.69 -43.32 -47.07
N TYR A 396 -13.76 -44.32 -46.18
CA TYR A 396 -13.56 -45.72 -46.53
C TYR A 396 -14.75 -46.31 -47.31
N GLN A 397 -15.98 -45.95 -46.97
CA GLN A 397 -17.20 -46.50 -47.58
C GLN A 397 -17.67 -45.75 -48.85
N GLY A 398 -17.07 -44.60 -49.18
CA GLY A 398 -17.45 -43.79 -50.33
C GLY A 398 -17.04 -44.39 -51.69
N PRO A 399 -17.84 -44.24 -52.77
CA PRO A 399 -17.47 -44.69 -54.11
C PRO A 399 -16.16 -44.05 -54.58
N SER A 400 -15.31 -44.83 -55.25
CA SER A 400 -13.90 -44.52 -55.61
C SER A 400 -13.67 -43.18 -56.33
N TYR A 401 -14.70 -42.60 -56.94
CA TYR A 401 -14.67 -41.28 -57.56
C TYR A 401 -14.73 -40.12 -56.55
N ILE A 402 -15.41 -40.28 -55.41
CA ILE A 402 -15.52 -39.27 -54.34
C ILE A 402 -14.19 -39.14 -53.58
N VAL A 403 -13.54 -40.27 -53.30
CA VAL A 403 -12.24 -40.32 -52.61
C VAL A 403 -11.23 -39.39 -53.29
N ARG A 404 -11.13 -39.43 -54.63
CA ARG A 404 -10.10 -38.71 -55.39
C ARG A 404 -10.28 -37.18 -55.49
N HIS A 405 -11.45 -36.63 -55.15
CA HIS A 405 -11.72 -35.18 -55.24
C HIS A 405 -12.07 -34.57 -53.88
N VAL A 406 -12.49 -35.39 -52.93
CA VAL A 406 -12.88 -34.95 -51.58
C VAL A 406 -11.74 -35.14 -50.57
N GLU A 407 -10.78 -36.05 -50.82
CA GLU A 407 -9.59 -36.26 -49.97
C GLU A 407 -8.88 -34.97 -49.54
N PRO A 408 -8.51 -34.04 -50.45
CA PRO A 408 -7.76 -32.84 -50.05
C PRO A 408 -8.55 -31.95 -49.10
N ARG A 409 -9.88 -31.91 -49.28
CA ARG A 409 -10.80 -31.07 -48.49
C ARG A 409 -11.10 -31.70 -47.13
N ILE A 410 -11.15 -33.04 -47.07
CA ILE A 410 -11.20 -33.79 -45.80
C ILE A 410 -9.88 -33.64 -45.06
N GLU A 411 -8.74 -33.63 -45.76
CA GLU A 411 -7.44 -33.43 -45.12
C GLU A 411 -7.29 -31.99 -44.60
N ASP A 412 -7.83 -30.98 -45.29
CA ASP A 412 -7.91 -29.62 -44.77
C ASP A 412 -8.89 -29.51 -43.59
N LEU A 413 -10.02 -30.23 -43.59
CA LEU A 413 -10.92 -30.31 -42.44
C LEU A 413 -10.29 -31.06 -41.26
N ARG A 414 -9.52 -32.11 -41.50
CA ARG A 414 -8.69 -32.79 -40.49
C ARG A 414 -7.67 -31.83 -39.92
N ARG A 415 -6.98 -31.07 -40.78
CA ARG A 415 -5.99 -30.08 -40.37
C ARG A 415 -6.67 -28.95 -39.59
N SER A 416 -7.86 -28.51 -39.98
CA SER A 416 -8.64 -27.48 -39.29
C SER A 416 -9.22 -27.97 -37.96
N ALA A 417 -9.72 -29.21 -37.90
CA ALA A 417 -10.20 -29.84 -36.67
C ALA A 417 -9.06 -30.14 -35.69
N ARG A 418 -7.88 -30.57 -36.19
CA ARG A 418 -6.63 -30.63 -35.39
C ARG A 418 -6.17 -29.24 -34.98
N THR A 419 -6.22 -28.25 -35.87
CA THR A 419 -5.84 -26.88 -35.53
C THR A 419 -6.80 -26.29 -34.51
N ALA A 420 -8.10 -26.59 -34.56
CA ALA A 420 -9.10 -26.18 -33.57
C ALA A 420 -8.93 -26.96 -32.26
N TYR A 421 -8.51 -28.23 -32.33
CA TYR A 421 -8.01 -29.00 -31.18
C TYR A 421 -6.84 -28.30 -30.51
N ASP A 422 -5.83 -27.93 -31.30
CA ASP A 422 -4.56 -27.38 -30.86
C ASP A 422 -4.70 -25.89 -30.46
N GLN A 423 -5.68 -25.18 -31.02
CA GLN A 423 -6.03 -23.78 -30.69
C GLN A 423 -7.12 -23.70 -29.62
N HIS A 424 -7.62 -24.83 -29.12
CA HIS A 424 -8.47 -24.95 -27.94
C HIS A 424 -9.76 -24.10 -28.00
N SER A 425 -10.32 -23.93 -29.19
CA SER A 425 -11.55 -23.15 -29.37
C SER A 425 -12.75 -24.09 -29.50
N LEU A 426 -13.62 -24.12 -28.48
CA LEU A 426 -14.93 -24.79 -28.59
C LEU A 426 -15.71 -24.26 -29.79
N ALA A 427 -15.60 -22.95 -30.06
CA ALA A 427 -16.19 -22.33 -31.24
C ALA A 427 -15.52 -22.81 -32.55
N GLY A 428 -14.20 -22.97 -32.56
CA GLY A 428 -13.46 -23.56 -33.67
C GLY A 428 -13.86 -25.01 -33.94
N TYR A 429 -14.20 -25.76 -32.89
CA TYR A 429 -14.71 -27.11 -32.99
C TYR A 429 -16.13 -27.19 -33.54
N GLN A 430 -17.03 -26.39 -32.98
CA GLN A 430 -18.39 -26.28 -33.48
C GLN A 430 -18.39 -25.79 -34.94
N GLN A 431 -17.47 -24.89 -35.29
CA GLN A 431 -17.26 -24.44 -36.66
C GLN A 431 -16.74 -25.56 -37.54
N ALA A 432 -15.72 -26.32 -37.12
CA ALA A 432 -15.20 -27.47 -37.87
C ALA A 432 -16.29 -28.54 -38.08
N GLN A 433 -17.10 -28.83 -37.05
CA GLN A 433 -18.23 -29.76 -37.14
C GLN A 433 -19.32 -29.25 -38.10
N ALA A 434 -19.61 -27.96 -38.08
CA ALA A 434 -20.52 -27.33 -39.03
C ALA A 434 -19.98 -27.37 -40.46
N ASP A 435 -18.68 -27.11 -40.65
CA ASP A 435 -18.01 -27.14 -41.95
C ASP A 435 -17.96 -28.57 -42.51
N ILE A 436 -17.72 -29.58 -41.67
CA ILE A 436 -17.80 -31.01 -42.02
C ILE A 436 -19.22 -31.38 -42.44
N SER A 437 -20.22 -31.02 -41.62
CA SER A 437 -21.64 -31.31 -41.92
C SER A 437 -22.08 -30.64 -43.23
N ALA A 438 -21.61 -29.41 -43.48
CA ALA A 438 -21.86 -28.68 -44.71
C ALA A 438 -21.19 -29.34 -45.92
N ALA A 439 -19.94 -29.79 -45.79
CA ALA A 439 -19.22 -30.51 -46.85
C ALA A 439 -19.89 -31.85 -47.19
N TRP A 440 -20.39 -32.57 -46.18
CA TRP A 440 -21.09 -33.84 -46.37
C TRP A 440 -22.43 -33.64 -47.10
N LYS A 441 -23.21 -32.65 -46.67
CA LYS A 441 -24.46 -32.26 -47.33
C LYS A 441 -24.23 -31.81 -48.78
N TYR A 442 -23.11 -31.14 -49.05
CA TYR A 442 -22.69 -30.79 -50.41
C TYR A 442 -22.39 -32.05 -51.24
N ALA A 443 -21.61 -32.99 -50.69
CA ALA A 443 -21.26 -34.25 -51.35
C ALA A 443 -22.48 -35.15 -51.64
N GLU A 444 -23.48 -35.20 -50.75
CA GLU A 444 -24.73 -35.94 -50.99
C GLU A 444 -25.56 -35.37 -52.15
N THR A 445 -25.49 -34.05 -52.37
CA THR A 445 -26.23 -33.41 -53.47
C THR A 445 -25.56 -33.56 -54.84
N GLU A 446 -24.31 -34.02 -54.90
CA GLU A 446 -23.50 -33.98 -56.12
C GLU A 446 -23.61 -35.21 -57.06
N PRO A 447 -23.92 -36.45 -56.59
CA PRO A 447 -24.32 -37.55 -57.46
C PRO A 447 -25.59 -37.24 -58.25
N ALA A 448 -26.52 -36.46 -57.67
CA ALA A 448 -27.75 -36.05 -58.36
C ALA A 448 -27.49 -34.96 -59.42
N ASN A 449 -26.48 -34.12 -59.24
CA ASN A 449 -26.26 -32.95 -60.10
C ASN A 449 -25.25 -33.18 -61.23
N ARG A 450 -24.39 -34.20 -61.16
CA ARG A 450 -23.49 -34.53 -62.30
C ARG A 450 -24.13 -35.32 -63.45
N CYS A 451 -25.31 -35.93 -63.26
CA CYS A 451 -26.10 -36.43 -64.39
C CYS A 451 -26.88 -35.33 -65.14
N ARG A 452 -26.92 -34.08 -64.64
CA ARG A 452 -27.52 -32.92 -65.34
C ARG A 452 -26.51 -31.85 -65.78
N ALA A 453 -25.34 -31.76 -65.15
CA ALA A 453 -24.41 -30.64 -65.37
C ALA A 453 -23.25 -30.92 -66.34
N LEU A 454 -23.43 -31.81 -67.33
CA LEU A 454 -22.51 -31.92 -68.50
C LEU A 454 -23.02 -31.17 -69.74
N LYS A 455 -24.05 -30.34 -69.57
CA LYS A 455 -24.43 -29.25 -70.48
C LYS A 455 -24.90 -28.08 -69.62
N ILE A 456 -24.01 -27.14 -69.33
CA ILE A 456 -24.23 -25.68 -69.19
C ILE A 456 -22.92 -25.10 -68.64
N THR A 457 -22.11 -24.63 -69.58
CA THR A 457 -21.30 -23.40 -69.55
C THR A 457 -20.80 -22.87 -68.21
N THR A 458 -19.47 -22.80 -68.14
CA THR A 458 -18.69 -21.69 -67.60
C THR A 458 -19.43 -20.35 -67.60
N GLN A 459 -19.91 -19.91 -66.42
CA GLN A 459 -20.07 -18.50 -65.98
C GLN A 459 -20.94 -18.49 -64.72
N GLY A 460 -20.40 -18.11 -63.55
CA GLY A 460 -21.26 -17.89 -62.38
C GLY A 460 -20.62 -17.68 -61.00
N VAL A 461 -19.37 -18.07 -60.74
CA VAL A 461 -18.80 -18.01 -59.37
C VAL A 461 -17.89 -16.79 -59.12
N ALA A 462 -17.62 -15.98 -60.14
CA ALA A 462 -16.78 -14.77 -60.00
C ALA A 462 -17.40 -13.62 -59.17
N PRO A 463 -18.73 -13.35 -59.15
CA PRO A 463 -19.26 -12.15 -58.47
C PRO A 463 -19.54 -12.28 -56.95
N ALA A 464 -19.46 -13.47 -56.37
CA ALA A 464 -19.74 -13.68 -54.93
C ALA A 464 -18.47 -13.66 -54.08
N LEU A 465 -17.36 -14.22 -54.58
CA LEU A 465 -16.05 -14.14 -53.93
C LEU A 465 -15.44 -12.72 -54.02
N MET A 466 -15.71 -11.98 -55.10
CA MET A 466 -15.28 -10.58 -55.22
C MET A 466 -16.02 -9.65 -54.23
N ARG A 467 -17.30 -9.90 -53.94
CA ARG A 467 -18.07 -9.13 -52.94
C ARG A 467 -17.63 -9.41 -51.51
N ARG A 468 -17.22 -10.64 -51.20
CA ARG A 468 -16.68 -11.01 -49.87
C ARG A 468 -15.30 -10.39 -49.63
N SER A 469 -14.42 -10.44 -50.64
CA SER A 469 -13.12 -9.75 -50.61
C SER A 469 -13.25 -8.22 -50.51
N GLN A 470 -14.22 -7.62 -51.20
CA GLN A 470 -14.50 -6.18 -51.09
C GLN A 470 -15.08 -5.79 -49.72
N HIS A 471 -15.92 -6.63 -49.12
CA HIS A 471 -16.46 -6.39 -47.78
C HIS A 471 -15.38 -6.55 -46.69
N GLU A 472 -14.53 -7.56 -46.78
CA GLU A 472 -13.41 -7.78 -45.86
C GLU A 472 -12.34 -6.67 -45.99
N SER A 473 -12.08 -6.19 -47.21
CA SER A 473 -11.21 -5.04 -47.47
C SER A 473 -11.79 -3.73 -46.89
N ALA A 474 -13.11 -3.53 -47.03
CA ALA A 474 -13.81 -2.36 -46.47
C ALA A 474 -13.83 -2.39 -44.92
N GLU A 475 -14.04 -3.56 -44.30
CA GLU A 475 -13.96 -3.70 -42.84
C GLU A 475 -12.53 -3.54 -42.32
N ALA A 476 -11.53 -4.02 -43.04
CA ALA A 476 -10.12 -3.81 -42.71
C ALA A 476 -9.74 -2.32 -42.81
N GLN A 477 -10.21 -1.59 -43.83
CA GLN A 477 -10.02 -0.14 -43.94
C GLN A 477 -10.73 0.61 -42.82
N LYS A 478 -11.95 0.22 -42.45
CA LYS A 478 -12.68 0.83 -41.33
C LYS A 478 -11.96 0.64 -39.99
N ARG A 479 -11.45 -0.57 -39.72
CA ARG A 479 -10.64 -0.84 -38.51
C ARG A 479 -9.32 -0.07 -38.51
N ALA A 480 -8.68 0.09 -39.68
CA ALA A 480 -7.45 0.88 -39.79
C ALA A 480 -7.71 2.38 -39.51
N GLN A 481 -8.79 2.95 -40.07
CA GLN A 481 -9.20 4.33 -39.82
C GLN A 481 -9.59 4.55 -38.36
N GLU A 482 -10.30 3.61 -37.73
CA GLU A 482 -10.69 3.70 -36.33
C GLU A 482 -9.48 3.60 -35.39
N ALA A 483 -8.50 2.74 -35.70
CA ALA A 483 -7.24 2.66 -34.98
C ALA A 483 -6.36 3.91 -35.17
N GLU A 484 -6.44 4.59 -36.32
CA GLU A 484 -5.74 5.85 -36.59
C GLU A 484 -6.40 7.02 -35.85
N TRP A 485 -7.73 7.10 -35.86
CA TRP A 485 -8.51 8.07 -35.09
C TRP A 485 -8.31 7.92 -33.57
N GLN A 486 -8.29 6.69 -33.05
CA GLN A 486 -7.95 6.39 -31.64
C GLN A 486 -6.54 6.88 -31.29
N ARG A 487 -5.57 6.75 -32.22
CA ARG A 487 -4.20 7.26 -32.04
C ARG A 487 -4.13 8.79 -32.04
N GLU A 488 -4.93 9.47 -32.85
CA GLU A 488 -5.00 10.94 -32.86
C GLU A 488 -5.65 11.50 -31.59
N ILE A 489 -6.76 10.90 -31.12
CA ILE A 489 -7.38 11.26 -29.84
C ILE A 489 -6.44 11.03 -28.67
N TRP A 490 -5.67 9.93 -28.70
CA TRP A 490 -4.68 9.63 -27.67
C TRP A 490 -3.52 10.64 -27.66
N ARG A 491 -3.07 11.10 -28.84
CA ARG A 491 -2.07 12.19 -28.97
C ARG A 491 -2.60 13.52 -28.43
N ALA A 492 -3.89 13.81 -28.62
CA ALA A 492 -4.50 15.06 -28.16
C ALA A 492 -4.72 15.11 -26.64
N ASN A 493 -5.12 13.99 -26.02
CA ASN A 493 -5.59 13.98 -24.63
C ASN A 493 -4.57 13.53 -23.58
N ASN A 494 -3.36 13.11 -23.98
CA ASN A 494 -2.25 12.69 -23.09
C ASN A 494 -2.64 11.62 -22.03
N ARG A 495 -3.70 10.84 -22.27
CA ARG A 495 -4.17 9.77 -21.38
C ARG A 495 -4.58 8.55 -22.19
N CYS A 496 -4.24 7.37 -21.69
CA CYS A 496 -4.70 6.10 -22.24
C CYS A 496 -6.24 6.01 -22.13
N LEU A 497 -6.92 5.67 -23.24
CA LEU A 497 -8.38 5.55 -23.27
C LEU A 497 -8.89 4.34 -22.47
N GLU A 498 -8.10 3.28 -22.37
CA GLU A 498 -8.50 2.05 -21.66
C GLU A 498 -8.31 2.15 -20.14
N CYS A 499 -7.31 2.89 -19.64
CA CYS A 499 -7.01 2.94 -18.20
C CYS A 499 -6.79 4.33 -17.60
N GLY A 500 -6.92 5.40 -18.40
CA GLY A 500 -6.79 6.78 -17.94
C GLY A 500 -5.38 7.23 -17.54
N ALA A 501 -4.36 6.36 -17.63
CA ALA A 501 -3.00 6.69 -17.21
C ALA A 501 -2.34 7.71 -18.16
N GLY A 502 -1.72 8.74 -17.58
CA GLY A 502 -0.93 9.74 -18.30
C GLY A 502 0.49 9.26 -18.58
N ILE A 503 1.07 9.68 -19.71
CA ILE A 503 2.47 9.35 -20.07
C ILE A 503 3.44 10.36 -19.45
N SER A 504 4.53 9.85 -18.88
CA SER A 504 5.65 10.67 -18.39
C SER A 504 6.38 11.37 -19.55
N LEU A 505 6.95 12.56 -19.30
CA LEU A 505 7.72 13.31 -20.30
C LEU A 505 8.89 12.47 -20.87
N LEU A 506 9.48 11.62 -20.04
CA LEU A 506 10.61 10.75 -20.41
C LEU A 506 10.24 9.70 -21.47
N ASP A 507 9.03 9.14 -21.39
CA ASP A 507 8.57 8.14 -22.36
C ASP A 507 8.27 8.76 -23.73
N ARG A 508 7.90 10.05 -23.77
CA ARG A 508 7.75 10.80 -25.03
C ARG A 508 9.08 10.98 -25.75
N MET A 509 10.14 11.33 -25.02
CA MET A 509 11.47 11.51 -25.62
C MET A 509 12.02 10.19 -26.19
N ARG A 510 11.55 9.04 -25.69
CA ARG A 510 11.91 7.72 -26.19
C ARG A 510 11.06 7.24 -27.37
N GLY A 511 10.17 8.08 -27.90
CA GLY A 511 9.30 7.75 -29.04
C GLY A 511 8.30 6.63 -28.75
N GLN A 512 7.96 6.40 -27.47
CA GLN A 512 7.07 5.30 -27.10
C GLN A 512 5.62 5.66 -27.40
N THR A 513 4.95 4.80 -28.18
CA THR A 513 3.58 5.02 -28.66
C THR A 513 2.54 4.17 -27.93
N ARG A 514 2.92 3.40 -26.90
CA ARG A 514 2.03 2.52 -26.14
C ARG A 514 2.12 2.77 -24.63
N CYS A 515 0.98 2.65 -23.96
CA CYS A 515 0.89 2.72 -22.50
C CYS A 515 1.73 1.60 -21.86
N PRO A 516 2.55 1.87 -20.83
CA PRO A 516 3.36 0.84 -20.16
C PRO A 516 2.55 -0.32 -19.57
N LYS A 517 1.28 -0.08 -19.23
CA LYS A 517 0.37 -1.10 -18.67
C LYS A 517 -0.29 -2.00 -19.72
N HIS A 518 -0.39 -1.56 -20.98
CA HIS A 518 -1.06 -2.29 -22.07
C HIS A 518 -0.08 -2.56 -23.22
N ARG A 519 1.17 -2.85 -22.85
CA ARG A 519 2.28 -2.93 -23.79
C ARG A 519 2.27 -4.21 -24.61
#